data_AF-A0A5E4LM48-F1
#
_entry.id   AF-A0A5E4LM48-F1
#
_cell.length_a   1.000
_cell.length_b   1.000
_cell.length_c   1.000
_cell.angle_alpha   90.00
_cell.angle_beta   90.00
_cell.angle_gamma   90.00
#
_symmetry.space_group_name_H-M   'P 1'
#
loop_
_entity.id
_entity.type
_entity.pdbx_description
1 polymer ?
#
loop_
_entity_poly.entity_id
_entity_poly.type
_entity_poly.pdbx_seq_one_letter_code
_entity_poly.pdbx_strand_id
1 'polypeptide(L)'
;MGSPDEVGSKLVELEIETQSKVSHSLSLIEVALADWEAAKKKPKNLEGQINYLRNSYKLLSEWEKNSLKGKKDLNSTLNRLRKFTLICQKLQSAKNAS
;
A
#
# COMPACT_ATOMS: atom_id res chain seq x y z
N MET A 1 -9.85 30.46 -2.94
CA MET A 1 -8.79 29.53 -3.41
C MET A 1 -7.71 29.54 -2.34
N GLY A 2 -7.35 28.37 -1.79
CA GLY A 2 -6.30 28.29 -0.75
C GLY A 2 -4.92 28.61 -1.31
N SER A 3 -4.00 29.06 -0.47
CA SER A 3 -2.63 29.37 -0.91
C SER A 3 -1.88 28.08 -1.28
N PRO A 4 -0.85 28.14 -2.16
CA PRO A 4 -0.02 26.98 -2.49
C PRO A 4 0.57 26.27 -1.25
N ASP A 5 0.86 27.02 -0.19
CA ASP A 5 1.40 26.50 1.06
C ASP A 5 0.36 25.69 1.86
N GLU A 6 -0.91 26.11 1.85
CA GLU A 6 -2.00 25.35 2.46
C GLU A 6 -2.26 24.03 1.72
N VAL A 7 -2.13 24.03 0.39
CA VAL A 7 -2.27 22.81 -0.43
C VAL A 7 -1.11 21.85 -0.16
N GLY A 8 0.11 22.36 -0.03
CA GLY A 8 1.30 21.58 0.34
C GLY A 8 1.13 20.86 1.68
N SER A 9 0.71 21.59 2.72
CA SER A 9 0.51 21.03 4.06
C SER A 9 -0.55 19.93 4.07
N LYS A 10 -1.69 20.14 3.41
CA LYS A 10 -2.76 19.13 3.32
C LYS A 10 -2.33 17.87 2.59
N LEU A 11 -1.49 17.98 1.56
CA LEU A 11 -0.97 16.82 0.85
C LEU A 11 0.02 16.02 1.69
N VAL A 12 0.84 16.70 2.51
CA VAL A 12 1.74 16.03 3.45
C VAL A 12 0.94 15.30 4.54
N GLU A 13 -0.10 15.92 5.10
CA GLU A 13 -1.01 15.28 6.06
C GLU A 13 -1.67 14.04 5.46
N LEU A 14 -2.19 14.15 4.23
CA LEU A 14 -2.79 13.03 3.51
C LEU A 14 -1.81 11.89 3.28
N GLU A 15 -0.55 12.20 2.95
CA GLU A 15 0.49 11.18 2.80
C GLU A 15 0.79 10.48 4.12
N ILE A 16 0.86 11.21 5.24
CA ILE A 16 1.07 10.64 6.57
C ILE A 16 -0.08 9.69 6.94
N GLU A 17 -1.33 10.12 6.73
CA GLU A 17 -2.50 9.29 6.99
C GLU A 17 -2.51 8.03 6.11
N THR A 18 -2.22 8.21 4.80
CA THR A 18 -2.11 7.11 3.84
C THR A 18 -1.04 6.13 4.29
N GLN A 19 0.11 6.63 4.71
CA GLN A 19 1.20 5.81 5.20
C GLN A 19 0.79 4.99 6.42
N SER A 20 0.14 5.59 7.42
CA SER A 20 -0.35 4.87 8.60
C SER A 20 -1.30 3.71 8.23
N LYS A 21 -2.22 3.95 7.28
CA LYS A 21 -3.14 2.91 6.78
C LYS A 21 -2.40 1.80 6.02
N VAL A 22 -1.36 2.14 5.26
CA VAL A 22 -0.52 1.15 4.57
C VAL A 22 0.25 0.31 5.57
N SER A 23 0.87 0.91 6.59
CA SER A 23 1.60 0.18 7.64
C SER A 23 0.70 -0.83 8.35
N HIS A 24 -0.53 -0.41 8.70
CA HIS A 24 -1.52 -1.30 9.30
C HIS A 24 -1.95 -2.43 8.35
N SER A 25 -2.16 -2.12 7.07
CA SER A 25 -2.53 -3.14 6.07
C SER A 25 -1.40 -4.15 5.87
N LEU A 26 -0.15 -3.69 5.84
CA LEU A 26 1.03 -4.55 5.72
C LEU A 26 1.12 -5.54 6.88
N SER A 27 0.93 -5.09 8.13
CA SER A 27 0.99 -5.99 9.28
C SER A 27 -0.10 -7.08 9.24
N LEU A 28 -1.31 -6.74 8.82
CA LEU A 28 -2.39 -7.73 8.62
C LEU A 28 -2.05 -8.75 7.54
N ILE A 29 -1.45 -8.29 6.43
CA ILE A 29 -1.02 -9.18 5.34
C ILE A 29 0.13 -10.08 5.82
N GLU A 30 1.10 -9.56 6.57
CA GLU A 30 2.20 -10.34 7.14
C GLU A 30 1.69 -11.46 8.03
N VAL A 31 0.74 -11.16 8.92
CA VAL A 31 0.10 -12.17 9.79
C VAL A 31 -0.58 -13.25 8.94
N ALA A 32 -1.39 -12.87 7.96
CA ALA A 32 -2.08 -13.83 7.10
C ALA A 32 -1.11 -14.72 6.29
N LEU A 33 -0.01 -14.15 5.79
CA LEU A 33 1.02 -14.90 5.08
C LEU A 33 1.81 -15.82 6.02
N ALA A 34 2.12 -15.37 7.24
CA ALA A 34 2.78 -16.19 8.25
C ALA A 34 1.92 -17.39 8.66
N ASP A 35 0.62 -17.16 8.90
CA ASP A 35 -0.35 -18.22 9.20
C ASP A 35 -0.45 -19.24 8.06
N TRP A 36 -0.46 -18.76 6.81
CA TRP A 36 -0.43 -19.64 5.64
C TRP A 36 0.84 -20.48 5.58
N GLU A 37 2.02 -19.90 5.83
CA GLU A 37 3.27 -20.65 5.80
C GLU A 37 3.37 -21.68 6.93
N ALA A 38 2.82 -21.36 8.11
CA ALA A 38 2.76 -22.27 9.25
C ALA A 38 1.70 -23.38 9.11
N ALA A 39 0.74 -23.23 8.18
CA ALA A 39 -0.36 -24.17 8.02
C ALA A 39 0.12 -25.55 7.53
N LYS A 40 -0.25 -26.62 8.26
CA LYS A 40 0.03 -28.02 7.88
C LYS A 40 -0.71 -28.46 6.61
N LYS A 41 -1.84 -27.84 6.31
CA LYS A 41 -2.64 -28.07 5.10
C LYS A 41 -2.80 -26.73 4.38
N LYS A 42 -2.50 -26.71 3.09
CA LYS A 42 -2.59 -25.53 2.22
C LYS A 42 -3.69 -25.79 1.17
N PRO A 43 -4.94 -25.40 1.43
CA PRO A 43 -6.04 -25.63 0.50
C PRO A 43 -5.78 -24.95 -0.85
N LYS A 44 -5.83 -25.72 -1.95
CA LYS A 44 -5.55 -25.20 -3.31
C LYS A 44 -6.46 -24.04 -3.73
N ASN A 45 -7.70 -24.02 -3.23
CA ASN A 45 -8.66 -22.95 -3.51
C ASN A 45 -8.26 -21.58 -2.91
N LEU A 46 -7.32 -21.55 -1.95
CA LEU A 46 -6.82 -20.30 -1.36
C LEU A 46 -5.51 -19.82 -2.01
N GLU A 47 -4.88 -20.62 -2.88
CA GLU A 47 -3.57 -20.30 -3.46
C GLU A 47 -3.58 -18.99 -4.26
N GLY A 48 -4.67 -18.73 -5.01
CA GLY A 48 -4.86 -17.46 -5.71
C GLY A 48 -4.93 -16.26 -4.77
N GLN A 49 -5.64 -16.39 -3.64
CA GLN A 49 -5.77 -15.33 -2.64
C GLN A 49 -4.43 -15.07 -1.94
N ILE A 50 -3.66 -16.11 -1.64
CA ILE A 50 -2.33 -15.98 -1.06
C ILE A 50 -1.37 -15.29 -2.04
N ASN A 51 -1.41 -15.65 -3.33
CA ASN A 51 -0.61 -14.97 -4.34
C ASN A 51 -1.00 -13.50 -4.48
N TYR A 52 -2.29 -13.18 -4.40
CA TYR A 52 -2.78 -11.81 -4.33
C TYR A 52 -2.22 -11.06 -3.11
N LEU A 53 -2.23 -11.67 -1.92
CA LEU A 53 -1.68 -11.08 -0.69
C LEU A 53 -0.17 -10.86 -0.80
N ARG A 54 0.60 -11.81 -1.34
CA ARG A 54 2.04 -11.66 -1.58
C ARG A 54 2.35 -10.49 -2.52
N ASN A 55 1.59 -10.36 -3.61
CA ASN A 55 1.76 -9.25 -4.54
C ASN A 55 1.37 -7.91 -3.89
N SER A 56 0.28 -7.90 -3.11
CA SER A 56 -0.15 -6.72 -2.35
C SER A 56 0.93 -6.26 -1.38
N TYR A 57 1.50 -7.19 -0.60
CA TYR A 57 2.58 -6.92 0.33
C TYR A 57 3.80 -6.30 -0.37
N LYS A 58 4.23 -6.89 -1.50
CA LYS A 58 5.36 -6.39 -2.28
C LYS A 58 5.15 -4.93 -2.73
N LEU A 59 4.01 -4.63 -3.34
CA LEU A 59 3.73 -3.30 -3.88
C LEU A 59 3.59 -2.24 -2.77
N LEU A 60 2.88 -2.58 -1.69
CA LEU A 60 2.66 -1.67 -0.57
C LEU A 60 3.94 -1.40 0.23
N SER A 61 4.76 -2.43 0.49
CA SER A 61 6.02 -2.26 1.22
C SER A 61 7.05 -1.46 0.43
N GLU A 62 7.10 -1.59 -0.90
CA GLU A 62 7.95 -0.76 -1.75
C GLU A 62 7.50 0.71 -1.70
N TRP A 63 6.19 0.96 -1.78
CA TRP A 63 5.67 2.32 -1.66
C TRP A 63 5.95 2.94 -0.29
N GLU A 64 5.72 2.20 0.80
CA GLU A 64 5.96 2.67 2.17
C GLU A 64 7.43 3.05 2.40
N LYS A 65 8.38 2.20 1.96
CA LYS A 65 9.82 2.49 2.02
C LYS A 65 10.18 3.77 1.29
N ASN A 66 9.58 4.01 0.13
CA ASN A 66 9.78 5.22 -0.66
C ASN A 66 9.15 6.46 -0.01
N SER A 67 8.03 6.30 0.70
CA SER A 67 7.36 7.38 1.44
C SER A 67 8.14 7.79 2.69
N LEU A 68 8.72 6.83 3.41
CA LEU A 68 9.56 7.06 4.59
C LEU A 68 10.86 7.80 4.28
N LYS A 69 11.53 7.47 3.17
CA LYS A 69 12.82 8.04 2.78
C LYS A 69 12.71 9.30 1.92
N GLY A 70 11.50 9.65 1.48
CA GLY A 70 11.27 10.71 0.51
C GLY A 70 11.30 12.11 1.12
N LYS A 71 11.74 13.10 0.34
CA LYS A 71 11.58 14.53 0.66
C LYS A 71 10.09 14.86 0.81
N LYS A 72 9.75 15.66 1.83
CA LYS A 72 8.37 16.06 2.15
C LYS A 72 7.97 17.38 1.47
N ASP A 73 8.51 17.65 0.29
CA ASP A 73 8.08 18.76 -0.55
C ASP A 73 6.84 18.39 -1.38
N LEU A 74 6.08 19.41 -1.79
CA LEU A 74 4.81 19.28 -2.51
C LEU A 74 4.88 18.32 -3.71
N ASN A 75 5.87 18.48 -4.58
CA ASN A 75 5.97 17.70 -5.82
C ASN A 75 6.32 16.25 -5.53
N SER A 76 7.24 16.02 -4.61
CA SER A 76 7.64 14.68 -4.19
C SER A 76 6.47 13.94 -3.51
N THR A 77 5.75 14.60 -2.60
CA THR A 77 4.56 14.06 -1.92
C THR A 77 3.45 13.73 -2.91
N LEU A 78 3.14 14.66 -3.83
CA LEU A 78 2.12 14.42 -4.87
C LEU A 78 2.47 13.22 -5.75
N ASN A 79 3.73 13.08 -6.16
CA ASN A 79 4.18 11.95 -6.96
C ASN A 79 4.06 10.61 -6.22
N ARG A 80 4.33 10.58 -4.92
CA ARG A 80 4.16 9.36 -4.11
C ARG A 80 2.69 9.01 -3.92
N LEU A 81 1.82 9.99 -3.66
CA LEU A 81 0.37 9.77 -3.59
C LEU A 81 -0.19 9.27 -4.92
N ARG A 82 0.25 9.80 -6.06
CA ARG A 82 -0.14 9.29 -7.38
C ARG A 82 0.29 7.84 -7.59
N LYS A 83 1.52 7.49 -7.21
CA LYS A 83 2.00 6.09 -7.26
C LYS A 83 1.17 5.17 -6.36
N PHE A 84 0.77 5.64 -5.18
CA PHE A 84 -0.14 4.90 -4.30
C PHE A 84 -1.48 4.61 -4.99
N THR A 85 -2.11 5.62 -5.59
CA THR A 85 -3.36 5.45 -6.34
C THR A 85 -3.24 4.40 -7.44
N LEU A 86 -2.14 4.41 -8.21
CA LEU A 86 -1.87 3.40 -9.24
C LEU A 86 -1.73 1.98 -8.66
N ILE A 87 -1.12 1.84 -7.48
CA ILE A 87 -1.04 0.56 -6.77
C ILE A 87 -2.46 0.09 -6.40
N CYS A 88 -3.28 0.96 -5.80
CA CYS A 88 -4.66 0.62 -5.44
C CYS A 88 -5.48 0.16 -6.64
N GLN A 89 -5.37 0.86 -7.79
CA GLN A 89 -6.05 0.47 -9.03
C GLN A 89 -5.60 -0.91 -9.52
N LYS A 90 -4.30 -1.19 -9.52
CA LYS A 90 -3.76 -2.52 -9.90
C LYS A 90 -4.28 -3.63 -8.99
N LEU A 91 -4.31 -3.39 -7.68
CA LEU A 91 -4.82 -4.35 -6.72
C LEU A 91 -6.32 -4.59 -6.89
N GLN A 92 -7.09 -3.55 -7.13
CA GLN A 92 -8.53 -3.68 -7.41
C GLN A 92 -8.80 -4.50 -8.68
N SER A 93 -8.07 -4.24 -9.76
CA SER A 93 -8.20 -5.01 -11.00
C SER A 93 -7.80 -6.49 -10.81
N ALA A 94 -6.72 -6.76 -10.08
CA ALA A 94 -6.27 -8.12 -9.80
C ALA A 94 -7.30 -8.91 -8.96
N LYS A 95 -7.94 -8.25 -7.98
CA LYS A 95 -8.99 -8.86 -7.17
C LYS A 95 -10.23 -9.24 -7.99
N ASN A 96 -10.57 -8.44 -8.99
CA ASN A 96 -11.75 -8.69 -9.84
C ASN A 96 -11.50 -9.77 -10.92
N ALA A 97 -10.24 -10.15 -11.16
CA ALA A 97 -9.85 -11.16 -12.13
C ALA A 97 -9.58 -12.54 -11.52
N SER A 98 -9.61 -12.64 -10.18
CA SER A 98 -9.36 -13.86 -9.38
C SER A 98 -10.66 -14.44 -8.85
#